data_AF-A0A914NS02-F1
#
_entry.id   AF-A0A914NS02-F1
#
_cell.length_a   1.000
_cell.length_b   1.000
_cell.length_c   1.000
_cell.angle_alpha   90.00
_cell.angle_beta   90.00
_cell.angle_gamma   90.00
#
_symmetry.space_group_name_H-M   'P 1'
#
loop_
_entity.id
_entity.type
_entity.pdbx_description
1 polymer ?
#
loop_
_entity_poly.entity_id
_entity_poly.type
_entity_poly.pdbx_seq_one_letter_code
_entity_poly.pdbx_strand_id
1 'polypeptide(L)'
;MYIGGIVVEDRGILTKIKKNIKNEVRDFNTSVITSNAEISTKVHGLKKFRAPEIRGENPQGFKVNRKVDIWAFGLMIYGLYKKKGDEEQPNDRELINSVRMSLGDYTELDNELREYLSNTESNSFLDRVIKGCLQLEVDIRPSINAIVDFLNEECNGFEYEREFLNNEDIKWCNEN
;
A
#
# COMPACT_ATOMS: atom_id res chain seq x y z
N MET A 1 -49.87 -7.89 1.99
CA MET A 1 -49.47 -6.56 1.47
C MET A 1 -47.98 -6.61 1.26
N TYR A 2 -47.56 -6.95 0.04
CA TYR A 2 -46.15 -7.08 -0.35
C TYR A 2 -45.69 -5.75 -0.93
N ILE A 3 -44.63 -5.18 -0.39
CA ILE A 3 -43.90 -4.08 -1.03
C ILE A 3 -42.57 -4.69 -1.48
N GLY A 4 -42.48 -4.98 -2.78
CA GLY A 4 -41.25 -5.43 -3.42
C GLY A 4 -40.23 -4.32 -3.40
N GLY A 5 -39.05 -4.61 -2.86
CA GLY A 5 -37.88 -3.74 -2.91
C GLY A 5 -37.41 -3.58 -4.35
N ILE A 6 -37.24 -2.33 -4.77
CA ILE A 6 -36.57 -1.98 -6.01
C ILE A 6 -35.07 -2.16 -5.76
N VAL A 7 -34.49 -3.19 -6.36
CA VAL A 7 -33.04 -3.32 -6.53
C VAL A 7 -32.66 -2.24 -7.55
N VAL A 8 -32.07 -1.15 -7.08
CA VAL A 8 -31.44 -0.16 -7.96
C VAL A 8 -30.05 -0.70 -8.29
N GLU A 9 -29.93 -1.28 -9.50
CA GLU A 9 -28.63 -1.63 -10.07
C GLU A 9 -27.83 -0.34 -10.34
N ASP A 10 -26.90 -0.04 -9.45
CA ASP A 10 -26.02 1.14 -9.51
C ASP A 10 -24.86 0.97 -10.52
N ARG A 11 -25.17 0.46 -11.72
CA ARG A 11 -24.19 0.26 -12.82
C ARG A 11 -24.14 1.44 -13.80
N GLY A 12 -25.06 2.40 -13.68
CA GLY A 12 -25.22 3.50 -14.65
C GLY A 12 -24.24 4.66 -14.49
N ILE A 13 -23.75 4.93 -13.27
CA ILE A 13 -22.93 6.13 -12.98
C ILE A 13 -21.46 5.95 -13.37
N LEU A 14 -20.92 4.73 -13.29
CA LEU A 14 -19.52 4.42 -13.64
C LEU A 14 -19.20 4.55 -15.14
N THR A 15 -20.22 4.53 -16.02
CA THR A 15 -20.01 4.58 -17.47
C THR A 15 -19.63 5.98 -18.00
N LYS A 16 -19.81 7.05 -17.20
CA LYS A 16 -19.67 8.44 -17.69
C LYS A 16 -18.31 9.11 -17.41
N ILE A 17 -17.37 8.44 -16.75
CA ILE A 17 -16.01 8.98 -16.55
C ILE A 17 -14.96 7.92 -16.90
N LYS A 18 -14.98 7.37 -18.12
CA LYS A 18 -13.76 6.84 -18.73
C LYS A 18 -12.92 8.01 -19.27
N LYS A 19 -12.44 8.89 -18.38
CA LYS A 19 -11.24 9.65 -18.73
C LYS A 19 -10.12 8.61 -18.80
N ASN A 20 -9.45 8.49 -19.94
CA ASN A 20 -8.20 7.75 -20.06
C ASN A 20 -7.14 8.49 -19.22
N ILE A 21 -7.16 8.28 -17.90
CA ILE A 21 -6.13 8.77 -17.00
C ILE A 21 -4.97 7.80 -17.14
N LYS A 22 -3.92 8.24 -17.83
CA LYS A 22 -2.66 7.51 -17.93
C LYS A 22 -1.79 7.95 -16.76
N ASN A 23 -1.48 7.02 -15.85
CA ASN A 23 -0.50 7.24 -14.80
C ASN A 23 0.89 6.89 -15.31
N GLU A 24 1.87 7.73 -15.01
CA GLU A 24 3.27 7.53 -15.39
C GLU A 24 4.14 7.69 -14.15
N VAL A 25 5.00 6.69 -13.90
CA VAL A 25 6.05 6.80 -12.88
C VAL A 25 7.16 7.69 -13.43
N ARG A 26 7.60 8.67 -12.65
CA ARG A 26 8.61 9.66 -13.03
C ARG A 26 9.66 9.79 -11.94
N ASP A 27 10.78 10.43 -12.30
CA ASP A 27 11.92 10.74 -11.42
C ASP A 27 12.69 9.50 -10.91
N PHE A 28 13.49 8.92 -11.81
CA PHE A 28 14.38 7.79 -11.51
C PHE A 28 15.78 8.23 -11.04
N ASN A 29 15.98 9.53 -10.71
CA ASN A 29 17.31 10.05 -10.36
C ASN A 29 17.88 9.47 -9.05
N THR A 30 17.01 8.96 -8.18
CA THR A 30 17.38 8.27 -6.93
C THR A 30 17.24 6.77 -7.01
N SER A 31 16.87 6.21 -8.17
CA SER A 31 16.72 4.77 -8.38
C SER A 31 18.08 4.11 -8.47
N VAL A 32 18.16 2.85 -8.03
CA VAL A 32 19.35 2.02 -8.22
C VAL A 32 19.02 0.94 -9.25
N ILE A 33 19.83 0.86 -10.30
CA ILE A 33 19.73 -0.21 -11.30
C ILE A 33 20.43 -1.44 -10.73
N THR A 34 19.69 -2.52 -10.49
CA THR A 34 20.25 -3.77 -9.97
C THR A 34 19.51 -4.98 -10.51
N SER A 35 20.28 -6.01 -10.89
CA SER A 35 19.79 -7.37 -11.14
C SER A 35 19.70 -8.20 -9.85
N ASN A 36 20.36 -7.75 -8.79
CA ASN A 36 20.37 -8.44 -7.49
C ASN A 36 19.08 -8.14 -6.73
N ALA A 37 18.56 -9.13 -6.03
CA ALA A 37 17.38 -8.98 -5.17
C ALA A 37 17.63 -8.01 -4.01
N GLU A 38 18.87 -7.92 -3.53
CA GLU A 38 19.31 -7.04 -2.45
C GLU A 38 20.61 -6.33 -2.83
N ILE A 39 20.73 -5.06 -2.43
CA ILE A 39 21.92 -4.24 -2.60
C ILE A 39 22.26 -3.48 -1.31
N SER A 40 23.55 -3.23 -1.07
CA SER A 40 23.99 -2.32 -0.01
C SER A 40 24.21 -0.93 -0.59
N THR A 41 23.47 0.07 -0.12
CA THR A 41 23.58 1.44 -0.62
C THR A 41 23.21 2.49 0.43
N LYS A 42 23.66 3.73 0.24
CA LYS A 42 23.13 4.87 0.99
C LYS A 42 21.71 5.17 0.53
N VAL A 43 20.85 5.54 1.47
CA VAL A 43 19.44 5.82 1.20
C VAL A 43 19.28 7.27 0.76
N HIS A 44 18.76 7.45 -0.45
CA HIS A 44 18.39 8.74 -1.02
C HIS A 44 16.85 8.87 -1.06
N GLY A 45 16.32 10.08 -1.30
CA GLY A 45 14.88 10.32 -1.39
C GLY A 45 14.21 10.83 -0.11
N LEU A 46 12.88 11.03 -0.19
CA LEU A 46 12.09 11.65 0.87
C LEU A 46 12.03 10.75 2.12
N LYS A 47 12.49 11.28 3.26
CA LYS A 47 12.49 10.56 4.55
C LYS A 47 11.13 9.96 4.90
N LYS A 48 10.05 10.69 4.65
CA LYS A 48 8.70 10.28 5.05
C LYS A 48 8.20 8.96 4.41
N PHE A 49 8.69 8.59 3.24
CA PHE A 49 8.28 7.35 2.57
C PHE A 49 9.22 6.17 2.84
N ARG A 50 10.22 6.35 3.71
CA ARG A 50 11.19 5.30 4.00
C ARG A 50 10.56 4.14 4.77
N ALA A 51 10.78 2.95 4.25
CA ALA A 51 10.44 1.70 4.92
C ALA A 51 11.23 1.56 6.23
N PRO A 52 10.67 0.88 7.27
CA PRO A 52 11.27 0.78 8.59
C PRO A 52 12.75 0.36 8.61
N GLU A 53 13.11 -0.62 7.77
CA GLU A 53 14.43 -1.22 7.66
C GLU A 53 15.51 -0.27 7.11
N ILE A 54 15.11 0.86 6.51
CA ILE A 54 16.02 1.87 5.95
C ILE A 54 15.90 3.24 6.62
N ARG A 55 15.35 3.28 7.85
CA ARG A 55 15.29 4.48 8.68
C ARG A 55 16.58 4.65 9.50
N GLY A 56 16.88 5.89 9.86
CA GLY A 56 18.05 6.24 10.67
C GLY A 56 19.31 6.54 9.85
N GLU A 57 20.45 6.52 10.55
CA GLU A 57 21.77 6.76 9.99
C GLU A 57 22.57 5.47 9.99
N ASN A 58 23.01 5.04 8.81
CA ASN A 58 23.94 3.92 8.67
C ASN A 58 25.10 4.35 7.77
N PRO A 59 26.30 4.61 8.34
CA PRO A 59 27.48 5.02 7.56
C PRO A 59 27.89 4.01 6.49
N GLN A 60 27.61 2.73 6.72
CA GLN A 60 27.96 1.60 5.85
C GLN A 60 26.91 1.36 4.75
N GLY A 61 25.78 2.07 4.80
CA GLY A 61 24.64 1.86 3.90
C GLY A 61 23.69 0.79 4.42
N PHE A 62 22.49 0.75 3.84
CA PHE A 62 21.44 -0.18 4.19
C PHE A 62 21.34 -1.30 3.17
N LYS A 63 20.86 -2.46 3.60
CA LYS A 63 20.40 -3.53 2.71
C LYS A 63 19.04 -3.14 2.17
N VAL A 64 18.97 -2.85 0.88
CA VAL A 64 17.77 -2.40 0.18
C VAL A 64 17.36 -3.48 -0.81
N ASN A 65 16.08 -3.85 -0.77
CA ASN A 65 15.45 -4.73 -1.74
C ASN A 65 14.21 -4.05 -2.34
N ARG A 66 13.50 -4.72 -3.25
CA ARG A 66 12.29 -4.18 -3.91
C ARG A 66 11.13 -3.90 -2.95
N LYS A 67 11.14 -4.43 -1.72
CA LYS A 67 10.05 -4.24 -0.74
C LYS A 67 10.02 -2.83 -0.15
N VAL A 68 11.10 -2.04 -0.28
CA VAL A 68 11.07 -0.62 0.12
C VAL A 68 10.13 0.20 -0.77
N ASP A 69 10.03 -0.15 -2.05
CA ASP A 69 9.10 0.49 -2.99
C ASP A 69 7.66 0.08 -2.70
N ILE A 70 7.44 -1.18 -2.29
CA ILE A 70 6.13 -1.68 -1.84
C ILE A 70 5.64 -0.91 -0.62
N TRP A 71 6.52 -0.66 0.36
CA TRP A 71 6.19 0.18 1.52
C TRP A 71 5.79 1.59 1.09
N ALA A 72 6.60 2.24 0.25
CA ALA A 72 6.32 3.59 -0.22
C ALA A 72 4.99 3.68 -0.99
N PHE A 73 4.72 2.67 -1.83
CA PHE A 73 3.44 2.51 -2.52
C PHE A 73 2.26 2.36 -1.55
N GLY A 74 2.41 1.53 -0.52
CA GLY A 74 1.42 1.37 0.54
C GLY A 74 1.10 2.68 1.26
N LEU A 75 2.12 3.44 1.65
CA LEU A 75 1.94 4.74 2.30
C LEU A 75 1.23 5.75 1.40
N MET A 76 1.56 5.76 0.10
CA MET A 76 0.90 6.63 -0.87
C MET A 76 -0.60 6.32 -0.98
N ILE A 77 -0.97 5.04 -1.12
CA ILE A 77 -2.37 4.64 -1.21
C ILE A 77 -3.10 4.86 0.12
N TYR A 78 -2.47 4.56 1.25
CA TYR A 78 -3.02 4.82 2.58
C TYR A 78 -3.37 6.30 2.76
N GLY A 79 -2.47 7.20 2.36
CA GLY A 79 -2.69 8.64 2.39
C GLY A 79 -3.88 9.10 1.54
N LEU A 80 -4.09 8.46 0.37
CA LEU A 80 -5.27 8.68 -0.47
C LEU A 80 -6.56 8.12 0.17
N TYR A 81 -6.46 6.93 0.75
CA TYR A 81 -7.58 6.20 1.34
C TYR A 81 -8.16 6.92 2.56
N LYS A 82 -7.30 7.37 3.48
CA LYS A 82 -7.72 8.15 4.66
C LYS A 82 -8.35 9.49 4.29
N LYS A 83 -7.85 10.15 3.24
CA LYS A 83 -8.38 11.45 2.82
C LYS A 83 -9.73 11.40 2.13
N LYS A 84 -10.16 10.25 1.61
CA LYS A 84 -11.52 10.09 1.06
C LYS A 84 -12.62 10.37 2.10
N GLY A 85 -12.30 10.33 3.40
CA GLY A 85 -13.21 10.71 4.48
C GLY A 85 -13.38 12.22 4.69
N ASP A 86 -12.50 13.05 4.13
CA ASP A 86 -12.53 14.51 4.27
C ASP A 86 -13.02 15.14 2.94
N GLU A 87 -14.03 16.01 2.99
CA GLU A 87 -14.80 16.50 1.82
C GLU A 87 -14.04 17.38 0.81
N GLU A 88 -12.73 17.62 0.97
CA GLU A 88 -11.93 18.50 0.09
C GLU A 88 -10.96 17.73 -0.83
N GLN A 89 -10.98 18.05 -2.13
CA GLN A 89 -10.08 17.45 -3.11
C GLN A 89 -8.63 17.93 -2.90
N PRO A 90 -7.66 17.03 -2.67
CA PRO A 90 -6.31 17.43 -2.31
C PRO A 90 -5.50 17.87 -3.53
N ASN A 91 -4.67 18.90 -3.36
CA ASN A 91 -3.49 19.09 -4.21
C ASN A 91 -2.35 18.14 -3.78
N ASP A 92 -1.34 17.93 -4.64
CA ASP A 92 -0.23 16.99 -4.38
C ASP A 92 0.48 17.26 -3.03
N ARG A 93 0.56 18.54 -2.63
CA ARG A 93 1.18 19.00 -1.38
C ARG A 93 0.37 18.59 -0.16
N GLU A 94 -0.95 18.58 -0.29
CA GLU A 94 -1.91 18.15 0.70
C GLU A 94 -1.97 16.63 0.85
N LEU A 95 -1.77 15.85 -0.21
CA LEU A 95 -1.62 14.39 -0.11
C LEU A 95 -0.32 14.02 0.61
N ILE A 96 0.75 14.73 0.29
CA ILE A 96 2.05 14.65 0.96
C ILE A 96 1.95 14.93 2.46
N ASN A 97 1.00 15.75 2.89
CA ASN A 97 0.73 16.11 4.28
C ASN A 97 -0.40 15.27 4.91
N SER A 98 -1.14 14.47 4.12
CA SER A 98 -2.28 13.67 4.61
C SER A 98 -1.87 12.35 5.23
N VAL A 99 -0.76 11.78 4.76
CA VAL A 99 0.04 10.91 5.62
C VAL A 99 0.53 11.83 6.72
N ARG A 100 -0.10 11.78 7.90
CA ARG A 100 0.17 12.66 9.05
C ARG A 100 1.57 12.40 9.59
N MET A 101 2.57 12.81 8.83
CA MET A 101 3.94 12.86 9.25
C MET A 101 4.24 14.31 9.53
N SER A 102 4.21 14.65 10.81
CA SER A 102 5.09 15.71 11.28
C SER A 102 6.50 15.36 10.80
N LEU A 103 7.20 16.31 10.17
CA LEU A 103 8.49 16.09 9.52
C LEU A 103 9.49 15.43 10.49
N GLY A 104 9.60 14.10 10.46
CA GLY A 104 10.68 13.35 11.10
C GLY A 104 10.35 12.44 12.27
N ASP A 105 9.10 12.30 12.71
CA ASP A 105 8.75 11.33 13.77
C ASP A 105 8.13 10.05 13.20
N TYR A 106 8.94 9.00 13.08
CA TYR A 106 8.45 7.69 12.68
C TYR A 106 7.66 6.98 13.78
N THR A 107 7.79 7.41 15.05
CA THR A 107 7.09 6.80 16.19
C THR A 107 5.60 7.02 16.09
N GLU A 108 5.19 8.25 15.75
CA GLU A 108 3.77 8.60 15.55
C GLU A 108 3.18 7.81 14.39
N LEU A 109 3.89 7.76 13.25
CA LEU A 109 3.48 6.97 12.08
C LEU A 109 3.35 5.48 12.43
N ASP A 110 4.34 4.90 13.10
CA ASP A 110 4.33 3.46 13.41
C ASP A 110 3.20 3.12 14.39
N ASN A 111 2.86 4.00 15.32
CA ASN A 111 1.71 3.83 16.20
C ASN A 111 0.39 3.89 15.42
N GLU A 112 0.23 4.87 14.53
CA GLU A 112 -0.95 5.00 13.67
C GLU A 112 -1.11 3.75 12.77
N LEU A 113 -0.02 3.28 12.16
CA LEU A 113 -0.03 2.10 11.32
C LEU A 113 -0.32 0.83 12.12
N ARG A 114 0.22 0.67 13.34
CA ARG A 114 -0.12 -0.47 14.20
C ARG A 114 -1.60 -0.52 14.53
N GLU A 115 -2.20 0.62 14.87
CA GLU A 115 -3.64 0.71 15.12
C GLU A 115 -4.44 0.33 13.86
N TYR A 116 -4.09 0.91 12.71
CA TYR A 116 -4.73 0.60 11.43
C TYR A 116 -4.62 -0.88 11.03
N LEU A 117 -3.43 -1.47 11.14
CA LEU A 117 -3.17 -2.86 10.80
C LEU A 117 -3.91 -3.82 11.73
N SER A 118 -4.10 -3.45 13.00
CA SER A 118 -4.86 -4.24 13.97
C SER A 118 -6.38 -4.19 13.77
N ASN A 119 -6.88 -3.18 13.04
CA ASN A 119 -8.31 -3.02 12.79
C ASN A 119 -8.80 -4.02 11.74
N THR A 120 -9.77 -4.86 12.11
CA THR A 120 -10.38 -5.90 11.26
C THR A 120 -11.73 -5.53 10.66
N GLU A 121 -12.25 -4.32 10.92
CA GLU A 121 -13.60 -3.88 10.51
C GLU A 121 -13.73 -3.64 9.00
N SER A 122 -12.64 -3.23 8.34
CA SER A 122 -12.56 -3.04 6.88
C SER A 122 -11.66 -4.12 6.28
N ASN A 123 -12.18 -4.85 5.28
CA ASN A 123 -11.45 -5.88 4.53
C ASN A 123 -11.73 -5.81 3.02
N SER A 124 -11.95 -4.60 2.49
CA SER A 124 -12.05 -4.42 1.03
C SER A 124 -10.75 -4.85 0.34
N PHE A 125 -10.80 -5.19 -0.95
CA PHE A 125 -9.60 -5.53 -1.73
C PHE A 125 -8.49 -4.47 -1.59
N LEU A 126 -8.85 -3.19 -1.66
CA LEU A 126 -7.88 -2.10 -1.52
C LEU A 126 -7.30 -2.01 -0.11
N ASP A 127 -8.13 -2.20 0.92
CA ASP A 127 -7.68 -2.18 2.31
C ASP A 127 -6.68 -3.30 2.59
N ARG A 128 -6.95 -4.52 2.09
CA ARG A 128 -6.04 -5.66 2.19
C ARG A 128 -4.71 -5.41 1.47
N VAL A 129 -4.74 -4.80 0.29
CA VAL A 129 -3.51 -4.39 -0.41
C VAL A 129 -2.71 -3.37 0.40
N ILE A 130 -3.35 -2.34 0.96
CA ILE A 130 -2.69 -1.34 1.79
C ILE A 130 -2.04 -2.00 3.02
N LYS A 131 -2.80 -2.82 3.74
CA LYS A 131 -2.30 -3.55 4.92
C LYS A 131 -1.14 -4.47 4.57
N GLY A 132 -1.20 -5.19 3.45
CA GLY A 132 -0.09 -6.00 2.96
C GLY A 132 1.16 -5.18 2.68
N CYS A 133 1.01 -4.04 2.00
CA CYS A 133 2.15 -3.17 1.69
C CYS A 133 2.81 -2.55 2.94
N LEU A 134 2.04 -2.32 4.00
CA LEU A 134 2.47 -1.63 5.22
C LEU A 134 2.88 -2.57 6.35
N GLN A 135 3.10 -3.86 6.06
CA GLN A 135 3.67 -4.78 7.03
C GLN A 135 5.06 -4.31 7.47
N LEU A 136 5.27 -4.22 8.80
CA LEU A 136 6.52 -3.76 9.39
C LEU A 136 7.65 -4.75 9.11
N GLU A 137 7.35 -6.06 9.11
CA GLU A 137 8.28 -7.09 8.69
C GLU A 137 8.38 -7.15 7.17
N VAL A 138 9.62 -7.16 6.66
CA VAL A 138 9.89 -7.05 5.23
C VAL A 138 9.50 -8.30 4.44
N ASP A 139 9.61 -9.47 5.06
CA ASP A 139 9.45 -10.77 4.40
C ASP A 139 7.99 -11.12 4.13
N ILE A 140 7.06 -10.56 4.92
CA ILE A 140 5.61 -10.77 4.76
C ILE A 140 4.92 -9.70 3.92
N ARG A 141 5.64 -8.63 3.52
CA ARG A 141 5.12 -7.67 2.53
C ARG A 141 4.99 -8.40 1.20
N PRO A 142 3.93 -8.17 0.41
CA PRO A 142 3.77 -8.82 -0.89
C PRO A 142 4.76 -8.28 -1.93
N SER A 143 5.01 -9.04 -2.98
CA SER A 143 5.68 -8.54 -4.19
C SER A 143 4.71 -7.71 -5.03
N ILE A 144 5.23 -6.91 -5.98
CA ILE A 144 4.35 -6.19 -6.90
C ILE A 144 3.52 -7.15 -7.75
N ASN A 145 4.08 -8.32 -8.11
CA ASN A 145 3.37 -9.35 -8.86
C ASN A 145 2.23 -9.92 -8.02
N ALA A 146 2.50 -10.26 -6.74
CA ALA A 146 1.47 -10.72 -5.82
C ALA A 146 0.29 -9.74 -5.70
N ILE A 147 0.57 -8.44 -5.64
CA ILE A 147 -0.46 -7.40 -5.63
C ILE A 147 -1.27 -7.41 -6.93
N VAL A 148 -0.61 -7.52 -8.09
CA VAL A 148 -1.27 -7.59 -9.40
C VAL A 148 -2.14 -8.83 -9.51
N ASP A 149 -1.61 -10.00 -9.14
CA ASP A 149 -2.33 -11.27 -9.15
C ASP A 149 -3.58 -11.20 -8.26
N PHE A 150 -3.47 -10.60 -7.07
CA PHE A 150 -4.59 -10.41 -6.17
C PHE A 150 -5.65 -9.49 -6.76
N LEU A 151 -5.25 -8.37 -7.37
CA LEU A 151 -6.16 -7.42 -8.02
C LEU A 151 -6.83 -8.00 -9.28
N ASN A 152 -6.17 -8.96 -9.94
CA ASN A 152 -6.71 -9.69 -11.08
C ASN A 152 -7.48 -10.95 -10.67
N GLU A 153 -7.69 -11.18 -9.36
CA GLU A 153 -8.40 -12.34 -8.81
C GLU A 153 -7.72 -13.69 -9.16
N GLU A 154 -6.43 -13.67 -9.49
CA GLU A 154 -5.64 -14.88 -9.71
C GLU A 154 -5.26 -15.57 -8.40
N CYS A 155 -5.25 -14.83 -7.30
CA CYS A 155 -5.13 -15.30 -5.91
C CYS A 155 -6.08 -14.50 -5.02
N ASN A 156 -6.32 -14.96 -3.79
CA ASN A 156 -7.29 -14.34 -2.88
C ASN A 156 -6.79 -14.20 -1.44
N GLY A 157 -5.49 -14.40 -1.17
CA GLY A 157 -4.89 -14.19 0.14
C GLY A 157 -3.40 -13.86 0.07
N PHE A 158 -2.95 -12.94 0.94
CA PHE A 158 -1.54 -12.59 1.12
C PHE A 158 -0.91 -13.31 2.30
N GLU A 159 0.42 -13.43 2.32
CA GLU A 159 1.16 -14.13 3.38
C GLU A 159 0.81 -13.63 4.79
N TYR A 160 0.70 -12.31 4.99
CA TYR A 160 0.39 -11.72 6.29
C TYR A 160 -1.00 -12.12 6.84
N GLU A 161 -1.89 -12.65 5.99
CA GLU A 161 -3.25 -13.04 6.37
C GLU A 161 -3.35 -14.50 6.83
N ARG A 162 -2.29 -15.31 6.65
CA ARG A 162 -2.30 -16.75 6.94
C ARG A 162 -2.67 -17.09 8.37
N GLU A 163 -2.22 -16.29 9.32
CA GLU A 163 -2.49 -16.55 10.75
C GLU A 163 -3.96 -16.30 11.13
N PHE A 164 -4.70 -15.55 10.31
CA PHE A 164 -6.07 -15.12 10.60
C PHE A 164 -7.11 -15.84 9.73
N LEU A 165 -6.72 -16.29 8.54
CA LEU A 165 -7.61 -16.94 7.59
C LEU A 165 -7.39 -18.45 7.57
N ASN A 166 -8.20 -19.18 8.34
CA ASN A 166 -8.26 -20.64 8.31
C ASN A 166 -9.33 -21.10 7.31
N ASN A 167 -9.02 -21.06 6.02
CA ASN A 167 -9.85 -21.65 4.99
C ASN A 167 -8.98 -22.37 3.94
N GLU A 168 -9.28 -23.64 3.68
CA GLU A 168 -8.57 -24.50 2.73
C GLU A 168 -8.76 -24.03 1.26
N ASP A 169 -9.79 -23.24 0.98
CA ASP A 169 -10.08 -22.69 -0.35
C ASP A 169 -9.28 -21.43 -0.71
N ILE A 170 -8.36 -20.99 0.17
CA ILE A 170 -7.54 -19.80 -0.09
C ILE A 170 -6.39 -20.16 -1.03
N LYS A 171 -6.40 -19.53 -2.20
CA LYS A 171 -5.29 -19.50 -3.14
C LYS A 171 -4.39 -18.32 -2.77
N TRP A 172 -3.28 -18.64 -2.10
CA TRP A 172 -2.30 -17.65 -1.69
C TRP A 172 -1.52 -17.07 -2.87
N CYS A 173 -1.29 -15.75 -2.83
CA CYS A 173 -0.51 -15.05 -3.83
C CYS A 173 0.97 -15.46 -3.77
N ASN A 174 1.62 -15.52 -4.93
CA ASN A 174 3.01 -15.95 -5.02
C ASN A 174 3.96 -14.75 -4.91
N GLU A 175 5.05 -14.92 -4.16
CA GLU A 175 6.03 -13.85 -3.88
C GLU A 175 7.14 -13.72 -4.94
N ASN A 176 7.08 -14.53 -6.00
CA ASN A 176 8.08 -14.57 -7.09
C ASN A 176 8.16 -13.31 -7.96
#